data_AF-A0A523BFJ0-F1
#
_entry.id   AF-A0A523BFJ0-F1
#
_cell.length_a   1.000
_cell.length_b   1.000
_cell.length_c   1.000
_cell.angle_alpha   90.00
_cell.angle_beta   90.00
_cell.angle_gamma   90.00
#
_symmetry.space_group_name_H-M   'P 1'
#
loop_
_entity.id
_entity.type
_entity.pdbx_description
1 polymer ?
#
loop_
_entity_poly.entity_id
_entity_poly.type
_entity_poly.pdbx_seq_one_letter_code
_entity_poly.pdbx_strand_id
1 'polypeptide(L)'
;MLINDMIYSIIIMTIACFLGVFIANLIFEFSLIQLISKPIIPIMKIANLPTILSIPTLISIIDIRGGLSIISSIKDKIDDSVVISYKLVTRPFSIIPLLLRNYLPISIISLGLFTGSFYIILIFISALISMIIGIIYGRLKIKKSYDLELISNNKEKRKIDVIKNSLNLAIDTTKKLFQNMLS
;
A
#
# COMPACT_ATOMS: atom_id res chain seq x y z
N MET A 1 -20.78 -21.16 -27.91
CA MET A 1 -19.43 -21.34 -27.36
C MET A 1 -18.91 -20.02 -26.79
N LEU A 2 -18.70 -18.98 -27.61
CA LEU A 2 -18.30 -17.62 -27.16
C LEU A 2 -19.10 -17.02 -25.99
N ILE A 3 -20.44 -17.09 -25.98
CA ILE A 3 -21.27 -16.54 -24.89
C ILE A 3 -20.96 -17.23 -23.55
N ASN A 4 -20.77 -18.56 -23.56
CA ASN A 4 -20.55 -19.32 -22.33
C ASN A 4 -19.16 -18.98 -21.76
N ASP A 5 -18.15 -18.88 -22.62
CA ASP A 5 -16.78 -18.51 -22.23
C ASP A 5 -16.72 -17.07 -21.68
N MET A 6 -17.51 -16.15 -22.23
CA MET A 6 -17.65 -14.80 -21.69
C MET A 6 -18.32 -14.80 -20.31
N ILE A 7 -19.40 -15.57 -20.13
CA ILE A 7 -20.09 -15.69 -18.84
C ILE A 7 -19.15 -16.29 -17.78
N TYR A 8 -18.43 -17.36 -18.10
CA TYR A 8 -17.42 -17.93 -17.20
C TYR A 8 -16.34 -16.92 -16.83
N SER A 9 -15.81 -16.17 -17.81
CA SER A 9 -14.80 -15.15 -17.57
C SER A 9 -15.29 -14.03 -16.66
N ILE A 10 -16.54 -13.57 -16.85
CA ILE A 10 -17.16 -12.55 -16.00
C ILE A 10 -17.33 -13.08 -14.58
N ILE A 11 -17.87 -14.28 -14.41
CA ILE A 11 -18.06 -14.89 -13.09
C ILE A 11 -16.73 -15.01 -12.35
N ILE A 12 -15.69 -15.50 -13.02
CA ILE A 12 -14.34 -15.65 -12.44
C ILE A 12 -13.79 -14.28 -12.04
N MET A 13 -13.90 -13.25 -12.89
CA MET A 13 -13.44 -11.90 -12.56
C MET A 13 -14.20 -11.32 -11.37
N THR A 14 -15.52 -11.49 -11.31
CA THR A 14 -16.34 -11.00 -10.20
C THR A 14 -15.96 -11.68 -8.89
N ILE A 15 -15.82 -13.00 -8.88
CA ILE A 15 -15.43 -13.77 -7.68
C ILE A 15 -14.01 -13.38 -7.24
N ALA A 16 -13.07 -13.28 -8.18
CA ALA A 16 -11.69 -12.88 -7.89
C ALA A 16 -11.62 -11.45 -7.34
N CYS A 17 -12.39 -10.51 -7.90
CA CYS A 17 -12.47 -9.13 -7.41
C CYS A 17 -13.06 -9.08 -6.00
N PHE A 18 -14.17 -9.79 -5.76
CA PHE A 18 -14.80 -9.86 -4.44
C PHE A 18 -13.84 -10.44 -3.41
N LEU A 19 -13.22 -11.59 -3.70
CA LEU A 19 -12.23 -12.21 -2.82
C LEU A 19 -11.05 -11.28 -2.55
N GLY A 20 -10.53 -10.62 -3.59
CA GLY A 20 -9.42 -9.68 -3.46
C GLY A 20 -9.74 -8.49 -2.53
N VAL A 21 -10.90 -7.86 -2.72
CA VAL A 21 -11.34 -6.75 -1.86
C VAL A 21 -11.64 -7.24 -0.44
N PHE A 22 -12.27 -8.40 -0.29
CA PHE A 22 -12.57 -9.01 1.00
C PHE A 22 -11.30 -9.31 1.79
N ILE A 23 -10.31 -9.96 1.16
CA ILE A 23 -9.00 -10.22 1.78
C ILE A 23 -8.29 -8.92 2.15
N ALA A 24 -8.33 -7.91 1.27
CA ALA A 24 -7.68 -6.63 1.52
C ALA A 24 -8.29 -5.91 2.73
N ASN A 25 -9.61 -5.92 2.85
CA ASN A 25 -10.32 -5.36 3.99
C ASN A 25 -9.97 -6.10 5.29
N LEU A 26 -9.94 -7.44 5.29
CA LEU A 26 -9.52 -8.21 6.46
C LEU A 26 -8.09 -7.85 6.89
N ILE A 27 -7.14 -7.79 5.94
CA ILE A 27 -5.75 -7.41 6.23
C ILE A 27 -5.67 -6.02 6.86
N PHE A 28 -6.50 -5.07 6.39
CA PHE A 28 -6.54 -3.71 6.90
C PHE A 28 -7.22 -3.61 8.28
N GLU A 29 -8.22 -4.45 8.52
CA GLU A 29 -9.00 -4.49 9.76
C GLU A 29 -8.22 -5.14 10.90
N PHE A 30 -7.53 -6.25 10.63
CA PHE A 30 -6.68 -6.95 11.61
C PHE A 30 -5.33 -6.28 11.88
N SER A 31 -5.07 -5.08 11.34
CA SER A 31 -3.77 -4.39 11.44
C SER A 31 -2.56 -5.21 10.97
N LEU A 32 -2.77 -6.28 10.19
CA LEU A 32 -1.69 -7.10 9.61
C LEU A 32 -0.78 -6.26 8.72
N ILE A 33 -1.32 -5.19 8.12
CA ILE A 33 -0.56 -4.24 7.31
C ILE A 33 0.62 -3.62 8.09
N GLN A 34 0.47 -3.40 9.40
CA GLN A 34 1.53 -2.85 10.25
C GLN A 34 2.62 -3.89 10.53
N LEU A 35 2.25 -5.17 10.62
CA LEU A 35 3.20 -6.26 10.82
C LEU A 35 4.02 -6.51 9.55
N ILE A 36 3.33 -6.51 8.40
CA ILE A 36 3.94 -6.67 7.08
C ILE A 36 4.83 -5.47 6.75
N SER A 37 4.55 -4.28 7.31
CA SER A 37 5.34 -3.06 7.08
C SER A 37 6.60 -2.90 7.90
N LYS A 38 6.79 -3.72 8.93
CA LYS A 38 8.02 -3.78 9.74
C LYS A 38 9.35 -3.79 8.96
N PRO A 39 9.55 -4.60 7.90
CA PRO A 39 10.80 -4.60 7.15
C PRO A 39 11.11 -3.29 6.41
N ILE A 40 10.10 -2.47 6.09
CA ILE A 40 10.30 -1.19 5.40
C ILE A 40 10.52 -0.03 6.38
N ILE A 41 10.04 -0.16 7.62
CA ILE A 41 10.27 0.83 8.69
C ILE A 41 11.74 1.27 8.84
N PRO A 42 12.76 0.38 8.88
CA PRO A 42 14.15 0.81 9.01
C PRO A 42 14.60 1.70 7.86
N ILE A 43 14.18 1.39 6.63
CA ILE A 43 14.51 2.18 5.43
C ILE A 43 13.93 3.59 5.55
N MET A 44 12.67 3.70 6.00
CA MET A 44 12.02 5.00 6.22
C MET A 44 12.74 5.80 7.31
N LYS A 45 13.11 5.16 8.42
CA LYS A 45 13.85 5.81 9.52
C LYS A 45 15.21 6.33 9.07
N ILE A 46 15.95 5.57 8.25
CA ILE A 46 17.26 5.99 7.71
C ILE A 46 17.12 7.27 6.87
N ALA A 47 16.02 7.41 6.12
CA ALA A 47 15.72 8.60 5.32
C ALA A 47 15.11 9.77 6.13
N ASN A 48 14.99 9.63 7.46
CA ASN A 48 14.24 10.54 8.34
C ASN A 48 12.76 10.73 7.91
N LEU A 49 12.17 9.70 7.31
CA LEU A 49 10.79 9.69 6.84
C LEU A 49 9.81 9.16 7.91
N PRO A 50 8.56 9.66 7.93
CA PRO A 50 7.51 9.14 8.80
C PRO A 50 7.26 7.64 8.56
N THR A 51 7.16 6.84 9.62
CA THR A 51 6.95 5.38 9.50
C THR A 51 5.60 5.00 8.89
N ILE A 52 4.61 5.89 8.94
CA ILE A 52 3.33 5.70 8.25
C ILE A 52 3.50 5.48 6.74
N LEU A 53 4.60 5.99 6.15
CA LEU A 53 4.92 5.80 4.74
C LEU A 53 5.45 4.39 4.41
N SER A 54 5.74 3.56 5.41
CA SER A 54 6.08 2.15 5.19
C SER A 54 4.93 1.37 4.55
N ILE A 55 3.68 1.70 4.90
CA ILE A 55 2.48 1.08 4.36
C ILE A 55 2.35 1.36 2.86
N PRO A 56 2.25 2.61 2.36
CA PRO A 56 2.15 2.87 0.94
C PRO A 56 3.35 2.35 0.14
N THR A 57 4.55 2.26 0.74
CA THR A 57 5.70 1.64 0.07
C THR A 57 5.45 0.17 -0.24
N LEU A 58 4.88 -0.56 0.73
CA LEU A 58 4.53 -1.97 0.57
C LEU A 58 3.45 -2.18 -0.46
N ILE A 59 2.39 -1.37 -0.41
CA ILE A 59 1.37 -1.43 -1.45
C ILE A 59 2.01 -1.12 -2.81
N SER A 60 2.93 -0.16 -2.91
CA SER A 60 3.64 0.18 -4.16
C SER A 60 4.50 -0.94 -4.76
N ILE A 61 4.92 -1.95 -3.98
CA ILE A 61 5.59 -3.14 -4.50
C ILE A 61 4.62 -4.00 -5.31
N ILE A 62 3.37 -4.07 -4.87
CA ILE A 62 2.31 -4.84 -5.51
C ILE A 62 1.71 -4.02 -6.66
N ASP A 63 1.30 -2.80 -6.36
CA ASP A 63 0.75 -1.85 -7.31
C ASP A 63 1.12 -0.40 -6.95
N ILE A 64 1.82 0.25 -7.90
CA ILE A 64 2.28 1.63 -7.79
C ILE A 64 1.09 2.57 -7.53
N ARG A 65 -0.05 2.33 -8.20
CA ARG A 65 -1.22 3.21 -8.13
C ARG A 65 -1.89 3.12 -6.76
N GLY A 66 -2.05 1.91 -6.22
CA GLY A 66 -2.54 1.68 -4.87
C GLY A 66 -1.71 2.43 -3.82
N GLY A 67 -0.38 2.34 -3.89
CA GLY A 67 0.47 3.07 -2.95
C GLY A 67 0.32 4.59 -3.09
N LEU A 68 0.30 5.11 -4.34
CA LEU A 68 0.12 6.54 -4.62
C LEU A 68 -1.23 7.08 -4.10
N SER A 69 -2.30 6.28 -4.16
CA SER A 69 -3.60 6.68 -3.63
C SER A 69 -3.56 6.93 -2.12
N ILE A 70 -2.83 6.11 -1.38
CA ILE A 70 -2.65 6.28 0.08
C ILE A 70 -1.85 7.55 0.36
N ILE A 71 -0.81 7.84 -0.41
CA ILE A 71 -0.02 9.08 -0.25
C ILE A 71 -0.84 10.31 -0.58
N SER A 72 -1.65 10.25 -1.64
CA SER A 72 -2.58 11.31 -2.00
C SER A 72 -3.56 11.60 -0.86
N SER A 73 -4.04 10.58 -0.15
CA SER A 73 -4.97 10.75 0.98
C SER A 73 -4.36 11.44 2.21
N ILE A 74 -3.03 11.46 2.32
CA ILE A 74 -2.30 12.10 3.42
C ILE A 74 -1.53 13.35 2.98
N LYS A 75 -1.62 13.72 1.69
CA LYS A 75 -0.86 14.81 1.08
C LYS A 75 -1.03 16.13 1.83
N ASP A 76 -2.25 16.47 2.23
CA ASP A 76 -2.56 17.71 2.95
C ASP A 76 -1.92 17.77 4.36
N LYS A 77 -1.38 16.65 4.86
CA LYS A 77 -0.79 16.54 6.19
C LYS A 77 0.73 16.43 6.16
N ILE A 78 1.35 16.35 4.98
CA ILE A 78 2.79 16.15 4.81
C ILE A 78 3.36 17.18 3.85
N ASP A 79 4.59 17.65 4.14
CA ASP A 79 5.27 18.59 3.26
C ASP A 79 5.65 17.95 1.91
N ASP A 80 5.78 18.78 0.88
CA ASP A 80 6.24 18.35 -0.44
C ASP A 80 7.61 17.70 -0.40
N SER A 81 8.50 18.18 0.46
CA SER A 81 9.83 17.60 0.66
C SER A 81 9.75 16.15 1.12
N VAL A 82 8.78 15.82 1.98
CA VAL A 82 8.55 14.44 2.46
C VAL A 82 8.09 13.55 1.32
N VAL A 83 7.18 14.04 0.48
CA VAL A 83 6.67 13.28 -0.68
C VAL A 83 7.76 13.04 -1.72
N ILE A 84 8.61 14.03 -1.96
CA ILE A 84 9.75 13.91 -2.88
C ILE A 84 10.76 12.90 -2.34
N SER A 85 11.20 13.05 -1.09
CA SER A 85 12.09 12.09 -0.42
C SER A 85 11.53 10.68 -0.45
N TYR A 86 10.25 10.52 -0.09
CA TYR A 86 9.54 9.25 -0.15
C TYR A 86 9.65 8.62 -1.54
N LYS A 87 9.26 9.36 -2.59
CA LYS A 87 9.22 8.83 -3.96
C LYS A 87 10.61 8.41 -4.46
N LEU A 88 11.65 9.13 -4.06
CA LEU A 88 13.03 8.78 -4.37
C LEU A 88 13.48 7.52 -3.64
N VAL A 89 13.21 7.43 -2.32
CA VAL A 89 13.56 6.29 -1.48
C VAL A 89 12.83 5.02 -1.91
N THR A 90 11.57 5.12 -2.32
CA THR A 90 10.75 3.95 -2.68
C THR A 90 10.89 3.51 -4.13
N ARG A 91 11.59 4.28 -4.97
CA ARG A 91 11.76 3.99 -6.40
C ARG A 91 12.22 2.56 -6.72
N PRO A 92 13.22 1.96 -6.05
CA PRO A 92 13.65 0.58 -6.35
C PRO A 92 12.58 -0.46 -6.03
N PHE A 93 11.65 -0.15 -5.13
CA PHE A 93 10.52 -1.02 -4.82
C PHE A 93 9.38 -0.85 -5.83
N SER A 94 9.05 0.40 -6.18
CA SER A 94 8.01 0.71 -7.15
C SER A 94 8.34 0.24 -8.57
N ILE A 95 9.62 0.10 -8.93
CA ILE A 95 10.01 -0.29 -10.28
C ILE A 95 9.89 -1.81 -10.52
N ILE A 96 9.87 -2.64 -9.47
CA ILE A 96 9.78 -4.11 -9.58
C ILE A 96 8.55 -4.57 -10.38
N PRO A 97 7.30 -4.18 -10.03
CA PRO A 97 6.13 -4.61 -10.79
C PRO A 97 6.17 -4.10 -12.23
N LEU A 98 6.72 -2.90 -12.44
CA LEU A 98 6.90 -2.31 -13.77
C LEU A 98 7.91 -3.10 -14.60
N LEU A 99 9.02 -3.52 -14.00
CA LEU A 99 10.05 -4.33 -14.64
C LEU A 99 9.49 -5.69 -15.03
N LEU A 100 8.89 -6.42 -14.08
CA LEU A 100 8.41 -7.78 -14.32
C LEU A 100 7.26 -7.82 -15.35
N ARG A 101 6.30 -6.90 -15.25
CA ARG A 101 5.11 -6.92 -16.10
C ARG A 101 5.34 -6.31 -17.48
N ASN A 102 6.13 -5.24 -17.58
CA ASN A 102 6.26 -4.47 -18.81
C ASN A 102 7.66 -4.59 -19.43
N TYR A 103 8.71 -4.19 -18.71
CA TYR A 103 10.03 -4.06 -19.32
C TYR A 103 10.69 -5.40 -19.61
N LEU A 104 10.57 -6.39 -18.73
CA LEU A 104 11.21 -7.69 -18.88
C LEU A 104 10.77 -8.43 -20.16
N PRO A 105 9.46 -8.61 -20.44
CA PRO A 105 9.04 -9.24 -21.70
C PRO A 105 9.45 -8.41 -22.93
N ILE A 106 9.27 -7.08 -22.89
CA ILE A 106 9.63 -6.21 -24.02
C ILE A 106 11.13 -6.25 -24.31
N SER A 107 11.97 -6.15 -23.28
CA SER A 107 13.42 -6.11 -23.43
C SER A 107 13.98 -7.44 -23.93
N ILE A 108 13.44 -8.57 -23.47
CA ILE A 108 13.86 -9.89 -23.96
C ILE A 108 13.52 -10.04 -25.45
N ILE A 109 12.31 -9.64 -25.86
CA ILE A 109 11.86 -9.74 -27.26
C ILE A 109 12.67 -8.81 -28.16
N SER A 110 12.93 -7.57 -27.73
CA SER A 110 13.54 -6.54 -28.58
C SER A 110 15.06 -6.58 -28.64
N LEU A 111 15.74 -6.92 -27.54
CA LEU A 111 17.20 -6.79 -27.40
C LEU A 111 17.90 -8.15 -27.25
N GLY A 112 17.13 -9.24 -27.10
CA GLY A 112 17.66 -10.55 -26.75
C GLY A 112 17.97 -10.71 -25.26
N LEU A 113 18.22 -11.95 -24.83
CA LEU A 113 18.38 -12.30 -23.42
C LEU A 113 19.55 -11.56 -22.74
N PHE A 114 20.71 -11.49 -23.41
CA PHE A 114 21.92 -10.89 -22.85
C PHE A 114 21.78 -9.37 -22.68
N THR A 115 21.54 -8.65 -23.78
CA THR A 115 21.43 -7.18 -23.76
C THR A 115 20.22 -6.71 -22.96
N GLY A 116 19.09 -7.44 -23.03
CA GLY A 116 17.91 -7.16 -22.23
C GLY A 116 18.17 -7.29 -20.72
N SER A 117 18.93 -8.30 -20.29
CA SER A 117 19.29 -8.48 -18.88
C SER A 117 20.17 -7.34 -18.37
N PHE A 118 21.19 -6.93 -19.14
CA PHE A 118 22.02 -5.77 -18.80
C PHE A 118 21.20 -4.48 -18.66
N TYR A 119 20.23 -4.28 -19.55
CA TYR A 119 19.34 -3.12 -19.50
C TYR A 119 18.50 -3.09 -18.22
N ILE A 120 17.93 -4.24 -17.82
CA ILE A 120 17.15 -4.35 -16.57
C ILE A 120 18.02 -4.07 -15.35
N ILE A 121 19.26 -4.60 -15.33
CA ILE A 121 20.22 -4.35 -14.25
C ILE A 121 20.55 -2.85 -14.17
N LEU A 122 20.78 -2.19 -15.30
CA LEU A 122 21.03 -0.74 -15.34
C LEU A 122 19.86 0.07 -14.78
N ILE A 123 18.62 -0.28 -15.14
CA ILE A 123 17.42 0.36 -14.60
C ILE A 123 17.36 0.19 -13.08
N PHE A 124 17.63 -1.03 -12.60
CA PHE A 124 17.60 -1.31 -11.17
C PHE A 124 18.68 -0.52 -10.42
N ILE A 125 19.90 -0.45 -10.97
CA ILE A 125 20.99 0.38 -10.42
C ILE A 125 20.59 1.86 -10.37
N SER A 126 19.97 2.39 -11.43
CA SER A 126 19.47 3.77 -11.46
C SER A 126 18.43 4.04 -10.35
N ALA A 127 17.58 3.05 -10.06
CA ALA A 127 16.61 3.14 -8.98
C ALA A 127 17.27 3.12 -7.60
N LEU A 128 18.32 2.30 -7.40
CA LEU A 128 19.12 2.30 -6.16
C LEU A 128 19.85 3.64 -5.94
N ILE A 129 20.43 4.21 -6.99
CA ILE A 129 21.06 5.54 -6.92
C ILE A 129 20.03 6.60 -6.51
N SER A 130 18.82 6.54 -7.09
CA SER A 130 17.73 7.44 -6.71
C SER A 130 17.34 7.30 -5.23
N MET A 131 17.34 6.07 -4.70
CA MET A 131 17.07 5.80 -3.29
C MET A 131 18.13 6.43 -2.39
N ILE A 132 19.41 6.28 -2.72
CA ILE A 132 20.52 6.90 -1.96
C ILE A 132 20.37 8.42 -1.94
N ILE A 133 20.10 9.03 -3.10
CA ILE A 133 19.86 10.47 -3.21
C ILE A 133 18.64 10.88 -2.37
N GLY A 134 17.56 10.10 -2.41
CA GLY A 134 16.36 10.33 -1.60
C GLY A 134 16.61 10.27 -0.10
N ILE A 135 17.43 9.33 0.36
CA ILE A 135 17.86 9.23 1.77
C ILE A 135 18.63 10.48 2.17
N ILE A 136 19.63 10.88 1.39
CA ILE A 136 20.46 12.07 1.68
C ILE A 136 19.58 13.32 1.70
N TYR A 137 18.73 13.49 0.69
CA TYR A 137 17.81 14.62 0.58
C TYR A 137 16.82 14.68 1.76
N GLY A 138 16.26 13.53 2.15
CA GLY A 138 15.38 13.40 3.30
C GLY A 138 16.05 13.81 4.61
N ARG A 139 17.27 13.30 4.86
CA ARG A 139 18.01 13.65 6.08
C ARG A 139 18.38 15.13 6.17
N LEU A 140 18.68 15.78 5.04
CA LEU A 140 19.08 17.19 5.03
C LEU A 140 17.89 18.15 5.19
N LYS A 141 16.77 17.85 4.53
CA LYS A 141 15.65 18.80 4.42
C LYS A 141 14.55 18.55 5.44
N ILE A 142 14.34 17.30 5.85
CA ILE A 142 13.29 16.93 6.81
C ILE A 142 13.88 17.11 8.22
N LYS A 143 13.66 18.29 8.82
CA LYS A 143 14.20 18.65 10.15
C LYS A 143 13.43 18.04 11.33
N LYS A 144 12.20 17.56 11.12
CA LYS A 144 11.34 17.01 12.17
C LYS A 144 10.93 15.60 11.76
N SER A 145 11.35 14.59 12.53
CA SER A 145 10.67 13.30 12.53
C SER A 145 9.21 13.62 12.85
N TYR A 146 8.31 13.52 11.87
CA TYR A 146 6.88 13.63 12.13
C TYR A 146 6.56 12.56 13.16
N ASP A 147 6.21 13.00 14.36
CA ASP A 147 6.14 12.16 15.55
C ASP A 147 5.35 10.88 15.28
N LEU A 148 6.03 9.79 15.64
CA LEU A 148 5.66 8.38 15.52
C LEU A 148 4.38 7.97 16.27
N GLU A 149 3.61 8.89 16.87
CA GLU A 149 2.56 8.54 17.83
C GLU A 149 1.15 9.09 17.53
N LEU A 150 1.00 10.21 16.82
CA LEU A 150 -0.31 10.88 16.72
C LEU A 150 -1.37 10.14 15.88
N ILE A 151 -0.96 9.21 15.00
CA ILE A 151 -1.91 8.49 14.13
C ILE A 151 -2.12 7.03 14.57
N SER A 152 -1.10 6.37 15.15
CA SER A 152 -1.22 4.97 15.57
C SER A 152 -2.09 4.84 16.83
N ASN A 153 -1.80 5.64 17.87
CA ASN A 153 -2.49 5.55 19.16
C ASN A 153 -3.95 6.03 19.09
N ASN A 154 -4.24 7.00 18.20
CA ASN A 154 -5.58 7.57 18.05
C ASN A 154 -6.51 6.70 17.16
N LYS A 155 -5.98 5.96 16.19
CA LYS A 155 -6.78 5.01 15.38
C LYS A 155 -7.10 3.73 16.14
N GLU A 156 -6.18 3.22 16.95
CA GLU A 156 -6.38 1.97 17.70
C GLU A 156 -7.40 2.16 18.83
N LYS A 157 -7.32 3.25 19.60
CA LYS A 157 -8.35 3.60 20.61
C LYS A 157 -9.72 3.89 19.99
N ARG A 158 -9.81 4.68 18.90
CA ARG A 158 -11.11 4.92 18.23
C ARG A 158 -11.73 3.66 17.63
N LYS A 159 -10.95 2.70 17.12
CA LYS A 159 -11.49 1.50 16.46
C LYS A 159 -12.14 0.53 17.45
N ILE A 160 -11.55 0.31 18.62
CA ILE A 160 -12.13 -0.56 19.66
C ILE A 160 -13.47 0.04 20.14
N ASP A 161 -13.53 1.36 20.32
CA ASP A 161 -14.76 2.05 20.73
C ASP A 161 -15.83 2.01 19.64
N VAL A 162 -15.47 2.16 18.36
CA VAL A 162 -16.43 2.11 17.24
C VAL A 162 -16.97 0.70 17.03
N ILE A 163 -16.14 -0.35 17.08
CA ILE A 163 -16.59 -1.75 16.94
C ILE A 163 -17.49 -2.14 18.11
N LYS A 164 -17.11 -1.78 19.33
CA LYS A 164 -17.93 -2.06 20.53
C LYS A 164 -19.25 -1.31 20.50
N ASN A 165 -19.26 -0.05 20.04
CA ASN A 165 -20.49 0.71 19.87
C ASN A 165 -21.37 0.18 18.74
N SER A 166 -20.81 -0.26 17.61
CA SER A 166 -21.59 -0.81 16.50
C SER A 166 -22.16 -2.20 16.80
N LEU A 167 -21.43 -3.04 17.53
CA LEU A 167 -21.95 -4.29 18.10
C LEU A 167 -23.06 -4.05 19.12
N ASN A 168 -22.87 -3.11 20.05
CA ASN A 168 -23.91 -2.75 21.00
C ASN A 168 -25.16 -2.18 20.29
N LEU A 169 -24.98 -1.32 19.28
CA LEU A 169 -26.10 -0.80 18.47
C LEU A 169 -26.83 -1.93 17.73
N ALA A 170 -26.11 -2.89 17.14
CA ALA A 170 -26.72 -4.02 16.46
C ALA A 170 -27.51 -4.91 17.44
N ILE A 171 -26.98 -5.18 18.63
CA ILE A 171 -27.64 -5.97 19.67
C ILE A 171 -28.88 -5.26 20.20
N ASP A 172 -28.78 -3.95 20.49
CA ASP A 172 -29.91 -3.18 21.04
C ASP A 172 -31.04 -3.02 20.01
N THR A 173 -30.69 -2.85 18.73
CA THR A 173 -31.67 -2.79 17.64
C THR A 173 -32.36 -4.13 17.43
N THR A 174 -31.62 -5.23 17.51
CA THR A 174 -32.17 -6.60 17.40
C THR A 174 -33.09 -6.93 18.58
N LYS A 175 -32.69 -6.54 19.80
CA LYS A 175 -33.48 -6.74 21.01
C LYS A 175 -34.80 -5.95 20.98
N LYS A 176 -34.77 -4.70 20.53
CA LYS A 176 -35.98 -3.87 20.34
C LYS A 176 -36.95 -4.46 19.32
N LEU A 177 -36.44 -4.96 18.19
CA LEU A 177 -37.28 -5.60 17.17
C LEU A 177 -37.93 -6.88 17.69
N PHE A 178 -37.21 -7.67 18.47
CA PHE A 178 -37.73 -8.90 19.06
C PHE A 178 -38.80 -8.64 20.13
N GLN A 179 -38.63 -7.59 20.95
CA GLN A 179 -39.63 -7.18 21.94
C GLN A 179 -40.92 -6.66 21.30
N ASN A 180 -40.82 -5.88 20.22
CA ASN A 180 -42.00 -5.37 19.50
C ASN A 180 -42.75 -6.45 18.69
N MET A 181 -42.14 -7.61 18.42
CA MET A 181 -42.83 -8.76 17.81
C MET A 181 -43.56 -9.65 18.82
N LEU A 182 -43.27 -9.50 20.12
CA LEU A 182 -43.80 -10.36 21.19
C LEU A 182 -44.89 -9.69 22.06
N SER A 183 -45.21 -8.42 21.81
CA SER A 183 -46.36 -7.69 22.40
C SER A 183 -47.49 -7.53 21.40
#